data_AF-A0AAE0ECE4-F1
#
_entry.id   AF-A0AAE0ECE4-F1
#
_cell.length_a   1.000
_cell.length_b   1.000
_cell.length_c   1.000
_cell.angle_alpha   90.00
_cell.angle_beta   90.00
_cell.angle_gamma   90.00
#
_symmetry.space_group_name_H-M   'P 1'
#
loop_
_entity.id
_entity.type
_entity.pdbx_description
1 polymer ?
#
loop_
_entity_poly.entity_id
_entity_poly.type
_entity_poly.pdbx_seq_one_letter_code
_entity_poly.pdbx_strand_id
1 'polypeptide(L)'
;VRSWKLNNIRRTLSLSSTEAQSGPVNCDRSHSIYDLCSINGPTLLDPTTSTFSSMGPTANSNSSALLLKTKPYPRKRDKAAISKVKELTLTSVPPKLPCGVTHSSPALVFSTGGYIGNFFHKFMDVLVPLFITVNSLFPDNQDFILVVCDYQDWWTPKYKDLLPHFTNHRSSTWTMRPSHIASHQ
;
A
#
# COMPACT_ATOMS: atom_id res chain seq x y z
N VAL A 1 6.02 37.49 -1.16
CA VAL A 1 7.41 36.97 -1.07
C VAL A 1 7.66 36.44 0.33
N ARG A 2 7.63 35.13 0.53
CA ARG A 2 8.31 34.48 1.66
C ARG A 2 8.97 33.22 1.13
N SER A 3 10.27 33.37 0.93
CA SER A 3 11.21 32.33 0.54
C SER A 3 11.42 31.39 1.73
N TRP A 4 11.45 30.09 1.48
CA TRP A 4 12.19 29.14 2.31
C TRP A 4 13.13 28.36 1.39
N LYS A 5 14.41 28.73 1.51
CA LYS A 5 15.55 27.98 1.00
C LYS A 5 16.02 27.12 2.16
N LEU A 6 15.98 25.80 2.03
CA LEU A 6 16.83 24.92 2.82
C LEU A 6 17.60 24.01 1.88
N ASN A 7 18.91 24.22 1.91
CA ASN A 7 19.90 23.52 1.13
C ASN A 7 19.97 22.05 1.57
N ASN A 8 19.90 21.17 0.57
CA ASN A 8 20.79 20.03 0.35
C ASN A 8 21.34 19.34 1.61
N ILE A 9 20.62 18.33 2.11
CA ILE A 9 21.27 17.20 2.76
C ILE A 9 21.40 16.12 1.69
N ARG A 10 22.57 16.08 1.04
CA ARG A 10 23.08 14.84 0.45
C ARG A 10 23.25 13.85 1.61
N ARG A 11 22.20 13.10 1.93
CA ARG A 11 22.40 11.73 2.38
C ARG A 11 22.40 10.90 1.10
N THR A 12 23.60 10.73 0.56
CA THR A 12 23.96 9.46 -0.03
C THR A 12 23.70 8.43 1.07
N LEU A 13 22.46 7.91 1.14
CA LEU A 13 22.28 6.55 1.58
C LEU A 13 23.08 5.78 0.54
N SER A 14 24.32 5.44 0.89
CA SER A 14 24.96 4.29 0.31
C SER A 14 23.98 3.14 0.58
N LEU A 15 23.08 2.90 -0.37
CA LEU A 15 22.54 1.58 -0.57
C LEU A 15 23.79 0.74 -0.80
N SER A 16 24.28 0.14 0.28
CA SER A 16 25.10 -1.06 0.17
C SER A 16 24.31 -1.96 -0.76
N SER A 17 24.85 -2.13 -1.97
CA SER A 17 24.37 -3.02 -2.99
C SER A 17 24.44 -4.43 -2.42
N THR A 18 23.38 -4.81 -1.71
CA THR A 18 23.10 -6.19 -1.33
C THR A 18 21.82 -6.55 -2.07
N GLU A 19 22.05 -7.06 -3.28
CA GLU A 19 21.16 -7.86 -4.12
C GLU A 19 19.72 -7.36 -4.26
N ALA A 20 19.44 -6.71 -5.40
CA ALA A 20 18.07 -6.55 -5.88
C ALA A 20 17.41 -7.93 -6.00
N GLN A 21 16.45 -8.24 -5.13
CA GLN A 21 15.64 -9.44 -5.25
C GLN A 21 14.91 -9.40 -6.60
N SER A 22 15.35 -10.27 -7.52
CA SER A 22 14.92 -10.34 -8.91
C SER A 22 13.57 -11.05 -9.01
N GLY A 23 12.48 -10.32 -8.74
CA GLY A 23 11.11 -10.80 -8.89
C GLY A 23 10.09 -9.66 -9.00
N PRO A 24 8.94 -9.87 -9.66
CA PRO A 24 7.91 -8.85 -9.80
C PRO A 24 7.23 -8.49 -8.47
N VAL A 25 7.31 -9.36 -7.46
CA VAL A 25 6.79 -9.14 -6.11
C VAL A 25 7.94 -9.30 -5.11
N ASN A 26 8.14 -8.31 -4.25
CA ASN A 26 9.16 -8.32 -3.21
C ASN A 26 8.52 -7.99 -1.85
N CYS A 27 9.02 -8.58 -0.76
CA CYS A 27 8.62 -8.26 0.60
C CYS A 27 9.83 -8.20 1.53
N ASP A 28 10.21 -7.00 1.95
CA ASP A 28 11.16 -6.82 3.04
C ASP A 28 10.46 -7.05 4.40
N ARG A 29 10.89 -8.12 5.07
CA ARG A 29 10.40 -8.51 6.41
C ARG A 29 11.46 -8.38 7.49
N SER A 30 12.61 -7.78 7.17
CA SER A 30 13.75 -7.62 8.08
C SER A 30 13.37 -6.79 9.31
N HIS A 31 12.48 -5.81 9.14
CA HIS A 31 12.04 -4.99 10.24
C HIS A 31 11.17 -5.77 11.25
N SER A 32 11.39 -5.52 12.53
CA SER A 32 10.77 -6.31 13.61
C SER A 32 9.28 -6.04 13.79
N ILE A 33 8.79 -4.87 13.36
CA ILE A 33 7.40 -4.43 13.62
C ILE A 33 6.53 -4.25 12.37
N TYR A 34 7.06 -4.35 11.16
CA TYR A 34 6.25 -4.22 9.93
C TYR A 34 6.85 -5.06 8.80
N ASP A 35 6.05 -5.28 7.76
CA ASP A 35 6.51 -5.78 6.46
C ASP A 35 6.32 -4.66 5.43
N LEU A 36 7.27 -4.52 4.51
CA LEU A 36 7.14 -3.61 3.37
C LEU A 36 7.20 -4.45 2.09
N CYS A 37 6.07 -4.55 1.40
CA CYS A 37 5.97 -5.28 0.15
C CYS A 37 5.76 -4.34 -1.03
N SER A 38 6.32 -4.68 -2.18
CA SER A 38 6.12 -4.00 -3.45
C SER A 38 5.78 -5.00 -4.56
N ILE A 39 4.95 -4.55 -5.51
CA ILE A 39 4.75 -5.22 -6.79
C ILE A 39 5.21 -4.24 -7.86
N ASN A 40 6.23 -4.64 -8.62
CA ASN A 40 6.82 -3.82 -9.66
C ASN A 40 6.09 -4.08 -10.98
N GLY A 41 5.50 -3.03 -11.54
CA GLY A 41 4.79 -3.07 -12.82
C GLY A 41 3.27 -3.23 -12.70
N PRO A 42 2.59 -3.47 -13.83
CA PRO A 42 1.14 -3.53 -13.87
C PRO A 42 0.60 -4.59 -12.91
N THR A 43 -0.37 -4.21 -12.09
CA THR A 43 -0.92 -5.04 -11.01
C THR A 43 -2.44 -5.10 -11.12
N LEU A 44 -2.99 -6.30 -11.04
CA LEU A 44 -4.43 -6.53 -10.95
C LEU A 44 -4.82 -6.79 -9.50
N LEU A 45 -5.82 -6.06 -9.02
CA LEU A 45 -6.44 -6.31 -7.71
C LEU A 45 -7.77 -7.03 -7.89
N ASP A 46 -7.90 -8.21 -7.30
CA ASP A 46 -9.20 -8.82 -7.00
C ASP A 46 -9.65 -8.41 -5.59
N PRO A 47 -10.64 -7.51 -5.47
CA PRO A 47 -11.14 -7.04 -4.18
C PRO A 47 -11.88 -8.13 -3.37
N THR A 48 -12.45 -9.13 -4.04
CA THR A 48 -13.22 -10.21 -3.41
C THR A 48 -12.31 -11.11 -2.61
N THR A 49 -11.19 -11.53 -3.23
CA THR A 49 -10.19 -12.40 -2.59
C THR A 49 -9.07 -11.63 -1.90
N SER A 50 -9.01 -10.30 -2.05
CA SER A 50 -7.89 -9.46 -1.61
C SER A 50 -6.54 -9.93 -2.16
N THR A 51 -6.54 -10.26 -3.45
CA THR A 51 -5.37 -10.75 -4.17
C THR A 51 -4.84 -9.70 -5.12
N PHE A 52 -3.57 -9.34 -4.96
CA PHE A 52 -2.82 -8.52 -5.91
C PHE A 52 -1.95 -9.42 -6.77
N SER A 53 -2.04 -9.25 -8.09
CA SER A 53 -1.35 -10.09 -9.05
C SER A 53 -0.52 -9.26 -10.00
N SER A 54 0.77 -9.54 -10.11
CA SER A 54 1.61 -8.91 -11.14
C SER A 54 1.21 -9.42 -12.52
N MET A 55 1.06 -8.51 -13.48
CA MET A 55 0.75 -8.81 -14.89
C MET A 55 2.00 -8.72 -15.79
N GLY A 56 3.21 -8.85 -15.22
CA GLY A 56 4.46 -8.84 -15.98
C GLY A 56 4.51 -9.95 -17.04
N PRO A 57 5.41 -9.84 -18.04
CA PRO A 57 5.59 -10.90 -19.03
C PRO A 57 5.86 -12.19 -18.28
N THR A 58 5.04 -13.20 -18.54
CA THR A 58 5.14 -14.54 -17.93
C THR A 58 6.60 -14.96 -17.98
N ALA A 59 7.30 -14.84 -16.84
CA ALA A 59 8.59 -15.47 -16.68
C ALA A 59 8.36 -16.93 -17.07
N ASN A 60 9.16 -17.42 -18.01
CA ASN A 60 9.08 -18.74 -18.62
C ASN A 60 8.49 -19.78 -17.65
N SER A 61 7.65 -20.68 -18.17
CA SER A 61 6.83 -21.72 -17.50
C SER A 61 7.51 -22.60 -16.43
N ASN A 62 8.78 -22.37 -16.14
CA ASN A 62 9.62 -23.06 -15.19
C ASN A 62 9.85 -22.25 -13.90
N SER A 63 9.36 -21.02 -13.81
CA SER A 63 9.34 -20.28 -12.54
C SER A 63 8.11 -20.69 -11.73
N SER A 64 8.33 -21.20 -10.52
CA SER A 64 7.25 -21.55 -9.60
C SER A 64 6.39 -20.33 -9.31
N ALA A 65 5.06 -20.52 -9.30
CA ALA A 65 4.13 -19.46 -8.96
C ALA A 65 4.48 -18.87 -7.59
N LEU A 66 4.83 -17.58 -7.55
CA LEU A 66 5.09 -16.88 -6.31
C LEU A 66 3.74 -16.60 -5.65
N LEU A 67 3.61 -16.99 -4.38
CA LEU A 67 2.44 -16.74 -3.54
C LEU A 67 2.92 -16.27 -2.17
N LEU A 68 2.74 -14.98 -1.89
CA LEU A 68 3.11 -14.36 -0.63
C LEU A 68 1.85 -13.85 0.08
N LYS A 69 1.89 -13.91 1.41
CA LYS A 69 0.83 -13.38 2.27
C LYS A 69 1.37 -12.26 3.13
N THR A 70 0.63 -11.16 3.25
CA THR A 70 1.05 -10.01 4.07
C THR A 70 -0.16 -9.36 4.74
N LYS A 71 0.09 -8.66 5.84
CA LYS A 71 -0.91 -7.84 6.54
C LYS A 71 -0.35 -6.42 6.60
N PRO A 72 -0.92 -5.46 5.85
CA PRO A 72 -0.32 -4.15 5.65
C PRO A 72 -0.64 -3.21 6.82
N TYR A 73 -0.18 -3.61 8.01
CA TYR A 73 -0.41 -2.92 9.28
C TYR A 73 0.88 -3.01 10.13
N PRO A 74 1.28 -1.94 10.83
CA PRO A 74 2.41 -2.00 11.75
C PRO A 74 2.08 -2.91 12.94
N ARG A 75 3.06 -3.26 13.77
CA ARG A 75 2.92 -4.26 14.85
C ARG A 75 2.75 -5.70 14.38
N LYS A 76 3.47 -6.11 13.32
CA LYS A 76 3.52 -7.49 12.79
C LYS A 76 3.58 -8.62 13.84
N ARG A 77 4.21 -8.38 15.00
CA ARG A 77 4.37 -9.37 16.09
C ARG A 77 3.28 -9.29 17.17
N ASP A 78 2.45 -8.26 17.17
CA ASP A 78 1.32 -8.13 18.09
C ASP A 78 0.13 -8.95 17.57
N LYS A 79 -0.08 -10.12 18.16
CA LYS A 79 -1.11 -11.07 17.76
C LYS A 79 -2.53 -10.48 17.87
N ALA A 80 -2.78 -9.61 18.85
CA ALA A 80 -4.10 -9.04 19.09
C ALA A 80 -4.43 -7.93 18.09
N ALA A 81 -3.43 -7.15 17.66
CA ALA A 81 -3.60 -6.22 16.56
C ALA A 81 -3.74 -6.95 15.22
N ILE A 82 -2.79 -7.83 14.89
CA ILE A 82 -2.70 -8.48 13.58
C ILE A 82 -3.87 -9.45 13.31
N SER A 83 -4.51 -10.01 14.34
CA SER A 83 -5.73 -10.83 14.16
C SER A 83 -6.91 -10.04 13.57
N LYS A 84 -6.92 -8.72 13.71
CA LYS A 84 -7.96 -7.80 13.21
C LYS A 84 -7.61 -7.14 11.88
N VAL A 85 -6.54 -7.59 11.24
CA VAL A 85 -6.07 -7.05 9.95
C VAL A 85 -6.30 -8.11 8.88
N LYS A 86 -6.98 -7.74 7.78
CA LYS A 86 -7.19 -8.61 6.64
C LYS A 86 -5.84 -9.02 6.03
N GLU A 87 -5.67 -10.32 5.81
CA GLU A 87 -4.52 -10.85 5.08
C GLU A 87 -4.70 -10.62 3.58
N LEU A 88 -3.67 -10.07 2.96
CA LEU A 88 -3.58 -9.88 1.52
C LEU A 88 -2.74 -10.99 0.90
N THR A 89 -3.12 -11.38 -0.31
CA THR A 89 -2.35 -12.32 -1.13
C THR A 89 -1.65 -11.55 -2.24
N LEU A 90 -0.35 -11.77 -2.42
CA LEU A 90 0.45 -11.22 -3.52
C LEU A 90 0.93 -12.38 -4.39
N THR A 91 0.72 -12.30 -5.70
CA THR A 91 1.13 -13.37 -6.62
C THR A 91 1.69 -12.86 -7.94
N SER A 92 2.52 -13.67 -8.59
CA SER A 92 2.98 -13.44 -9.95
C SER A 92 2.05 -14.05 -11.01
N VAL A 93 0.97 -14.72 -10.61
CA VAL A 93 0.02 -15.36 -11.52
C VAL A 93 -1.23 -14.50 -11.64
N PRO A 94 -1.43 -13.78 -12.76
CA PRO A 94 -2.62 -12.97 -12.94
C PRO A 94 -3.86 -13.87 -13.09
N PRO A 95 -4.97 -13.57 -12.38
CA PRO A 95 -6.23 -14.28 -12.57
C PRO A 95 -6.84 -13.93 -13.92
N LYS A 96 -7.64 -14.85 -14.47
CA LYS A 96 -8.45 -14.60 -15.67
C LYS A 96 -9.73 -13.84 -15.29
N LEU A 97 -9.59 -12.62 -14.80
CA LEU A 97 -10.70 -11.76 -14.39
C LEU A 97 -10.79 -10.53 -15.30
N PRO A 98 -12.01 -10.08 -15.68
CA PRO A 98 -12.17 -8.81 -16.37
C PRO A 98 -11.80 -7.65 -15.44
N CYS A 99 -11.05 -6.67 -15.95
CA CYS A 99 -10.71 -5.46 -15.21
C CYS A 99 -11.86 -4.45 -15.33
N GLY A 100 -12.47 -4.08 -14.19
CA GLY A 100 -13.56 -3.10 -14.16
C GLY A 100 -13.10 -1.64 -14.11
N VAL A 101 -11.96 -1.38 -13.45
CA VAL A 101 -11.41 -0.03 -13.27
C VAL A 101 -9.89 -0.08 -13.44
N THR A 102 -9.34 0.84 -14.23
CA THR A 102 -7.90 0.95 -14.47
C THR A 102 -7.38 2.27 -13.93
N HIS A 103 -6.23 2.21 -13.27
CA HIS A 103 -5.53 3.38 -12.76
C HIS A 103 -4.12 3.46 -13.37
N SER A 104 -3.68 4.66 -13.72
CA SER A 104 -2.33 4.91 -14.25
C SER A 104 -1.29 5.19 -13.17
N SER A 105 -1.73 5.63 -11.99
CA SER A 105 -0.86 5.97 -10.87
C SER A 105 -0.58 4.74 -9.99
N PRO A 106 0.60 4.65 -9.35
CA PRO A 106 0.90 3.58 -8.40
C PRO A 106 -0.07 3.57 -7.22
N ALA A 107 -0.21 2.41 -6.56
CA ALA A 107 -1.06 2.25 -5.39
C ALA A 107 -0.25 2.07 -4.11
N LEU A 108 -0.65 2.74 -3.02
CA LEU A 108 -0.14 2.53 -1.68
C LEU A 108 -1.21 1.84 -0.83
N VAL A 109 -0.92 0.61 -0.40
CA VAL A 109 -1.87 -0.25 0.33
C VAL A 109 -1.57 -0.25 1.82
N PHE A 110 -2.58 0.01 2.67
CA PHE A 110 -2.48 -0.08 4.12
C PHE A 110 -3.81 -0.48 4.75
N SER A 111 -3.81 -1.00 5.98
CA SER A 111 -5.03 -1.41 6.70
C SER A 111 -5.42 -0.41 7.78
N THR A 112 -6.73 -0.14 7.90
CA THR A 112 -7.36 0.51 9.06
C THR A 112 -8.03 -0.49 10.00
N GLY A 113 -7.52 -1.73 10.05
CA GLY A 113 -7.93 -2.76 11.00
C GLY A 113 -7.21 -2.59 12.33
N GLY A 114 -6.71 -3.69 12.90
CA GLY A 114 -5.81 -3.62 14.06
C GLY A 114 -6.38 -2.86 15.27
N TYR A 115 -5.58 -1.94 15.81
CA TYR A 115 -6.02 -1.05 16.88
C TYR A 115 -6.55 0.27 16.31
N ILE A 116 -7.87 0.34 16.15
CA ILE A 116 -8.58 1.56 15.72
C ILE A 116 -9.60 2.06 16.74
N GLY A 117 -9.48 1.63 17.99
CA GLY A 117 -10.40 2.03 19.06
C GLY A 117 -10.25 3.50 19.47
N ASN A 118 -9.04 3.91 19.88
CA ASN A 118 -8.76 5.25 20.41
C ASN A 118 -7.94 6.11 19.43
N PHE A 119 -7.81 7.41 19.74
CA PHE A 119 -7.06 8.36 18.93
C PHE A 119 -5.56 8.02 18.83
N PHE A 120 -4.96 7.59 19.94
CA PHE A 120 -3.54 7.26 19.99
C PHE A 120 -3.17 6.19 18.96
N HIS A 121 -3.92 5.10 18.88
CA HIS A 121 -3.63 4.05 17.90
C HIS A 121 -3.90 4.49 16.46
N LYS A 122 -4.97 5.25 16.21
CA LYS A 122 -5.20 5.81 14.86
C LYS A 122 -4.03 6.68 14.41
N PHE A 123 -3.45 7.45 15.33
CA PHE A 123 -2.31 8.29 15.03
C PHE A 123 -1.02 7.48 14.84
N MET A 124 -0.66 6.66 15.84
CA MET A 124 0.63 5.96 15.88
C MET A 124 0.70 4.74 14.96
N ASP A 125 -0.41 4.03 14.77
CA ASP A 125 -0.43 2.78 14.03
C ASP A 125 -0.99 2.95 12.60
N VAL A 126 -1.49 4.13 12.23
CA VAL A 126 -1.98 4.40 10.87
C VAL A 126 -1.40 5.68 10.30
N LEU A 127 -1.69 6.85 10.88
CA LEU A 127 -1.35 8.14 10.27
C LEU A 127 0.16 8.42 10.22
N VAL A 128 0.89 8.18 11.32
CA VAL A 128 2.34 8.40 11.37
C VAL A 128 3.08 7.45 10.42
N PRO A 129 2.84 6.12 10.44
CA PRO A 129 3.42 5.20 9.46
C PRO A 129 3.08 5.59 8.03
N LEU A 130 1.81 5.94 7.74
CA LEU A 130 1.38 6.38 6.41
C LEU A 130 2.16 7.62 5.96
N PHE A 131 2.26 8.64 6.82
CA PHE A 131 3.02 9.86 6.52
C PHE A 131 4.49 9.54 6.22
N ILE A 132 5.14 8.71 7.03
CA ILE A 132 6.54 8.31 6.81
C ILE A 132 6.67 7.57 5.49
N THR A 133 5.81 6.58 5.21
CA THR A 133 5.84 5.79 3.97
C THR A 133 5.63 6.66 2.73
N VAL A 134 4.64 7.57 2.77
CA VAL A 134 4.37 8.49 1.65
C VAL A 134 5.60 9.35 1.34
N ASN A 135 6.18 10.00 2.35
CA ASN A 135 7.35 10.86 2.17
C ASN A 135 8.62 10.08 1.79
N SER A 136 8.67 8.78 2.08
CA SER A 136 9.83 7.93 1.75
C SER A 136 9.76 7.35 0.35
N LEU A 137 8.56 6.97 -0.12
CA LEU A 137 8.36 6.26 -1.38
C LEU A 137 7.88 7.14 -2.53
N PHE A 138 7.22 8.26 -2.23
CA PHE A 138 6.67 9.19 -3.22
C PHE A 138 7.23 10.60 -3.00
N PRO A 139 8.56 10.80 -3.13
CA PRO A 139 9.14 12.14 -3.04
C PRO A 139 8.61 13.05 -4.15
N ASP A 140 8.76 14.36 -3.96
CA ASP A 140 8.40 15.40 -4.94
C ASP A 140 6.92 15.42 -5.37
N ASN A 141 6.02 15.02 -4.45
CA ASN A 141 4.57 14.95 -4.68
C ASN A 141 4.19 14.05 -5.87
N GLN A 142 4.91 12.94 -6.07
CA GLN A 142 4.52 11.93 -7.03
C GLN A 142 3.09 11.45 -6.75
N ASP A 143 2.27 11.39 -7.80
CA ASP A 143 0.88 11.00 -7.67
C ASP A 143 0.73 9.48 -7.42
N PHE A 144 -0.14 9.09 -6.48
CA PHE A 144 -0.42 7.70 -6.13
C PHE A 144 -1.83 7.57 -5.56
N ILE A 145 -2.40 6.37 -5.61
CA ILE A 145 -3.72 6.06 -5.07
C ILE A 145 -3.57 5.38 -3.71
N LEU A 146 -4.29 5.85 -2.70
CA LEU A 146 -4.40 5.12 -1.43
C LEU A 146 -5.33 3.92 -1.65
N VAL A 147 -4.99 2.75 -1.10
CA VAL A 147 -5.87 1.59 -1.06
C VAL A 147 -5.96 1.12 0.39
N VAL A 148 -7.12 1.34 1.00
CA VAL A 148 -7.39 1.07 2.40
C VAL A 148 -8.05 -0.29 2.55
N CYS A 149 -7.33 -1.22 3.17
CA CYS A 149 -7.87 -2.48 3.65
C CYS A 149 -8.63 -2.27 4.97
N ASP A 150 -9.59 -3.15 5.29
CA ASP A 150 -10.39 -3.06 6.53
C ASP A 150 -11.08 -1.68 6.68
N TYR A 151 -11.50 -1.12 5.55
CA TYR A 151 -12.09 0.21 5.47
C TYR A 151 -13.30 0.35 6.40
N GLN A 152 -13.32 1.45 7.15
CA GLN A 152 -14.42 1.86 8.01
C GLN A 152 -15.11 3.08 7.42
N ASP A 153 -16.43 3.11 7.39
CA ASP A 153 -17.19 4.17 6.71
C ASP A 153 -16.96 5.57 7.32
N TRP A 154 -16.56 5.63 8.60
CA TRP A 154 -16.19 6.87 9.27
C TRP A 154 -14.78 7.38 8.93
N TRP A 155 -13.90 6.58 8.32
CA TRP A 155 -12.49 6.92 8.08
C TRP A 155 -12.36 8.16 7.18
N THR A 156 -12.93 8.11 5.99
CA THR A 156 -12.86 9.21 5.02
C THR A 156 -13.48 10.50 5.57
N PRO A 157 -14.72 10.50 6.11
CA PRO A 157 -15.30 11.71 6.70
C PRO A 157 -14.42 12.31 7.81
N LYS A 158 -13.78 11.47 8.62
CA LYS A 158 -12.95 11.93 9.74
C LYS A 158 -11.63 12.57 9.28
N TYR A 159 -11.03 12.09 8.20
CA TYR A 159 -9.72 12.54 7.72
C TYR A 159 -9.80 13.26 6.38
N LYS A 160 -10.98 13.76 6.00
CA LYS A 160 -11.24 14.45 4.72
C LYS A 160 -10.31 15.64 4.46
N ASP A 161 -9.86 16.30 5.53
CA ASP A 161 -8.98 17.48 5.44
C ASP A 161 -7.50 17.08 5.47
N LEU A 162 -7.17 15.84 5.85
CA LEU A 162 -5.80 15.34 5.93
C LEU A 162 -5.41 14.55 4.67
N LEU A 163 -6.28 13.64 4.22
CA LEU A 163 -5.98 12.73 3.11
C LEU A 163 -5.63 13.43 1.77
N PRO A 164 -6.22 14.59 1.43
CA PRO A 164 -5.81 15.35 0.24
C PRO A 164 -4.38 15.90 0.29
N HIS A 165 -3.74 15.95 1.47
CA HIS A 165 -2.32 16.30 1.56
C HIS A 165 -1.40 15.13 1.18
N PHE A 166 -1.92 13.90 1.09
CA PHE A 166 -1.15 12.74 0.64
C PHE A 166 -1.32 12.49 -0.85
N THR A 167 -2.55 12.59 -1.37
CA THR A 167 -2.87 12.22 -2.74
C THR A 167 -3.93 13.14 -3.33
N ASN A 168 -3.84 13.40 -4.64
CA ASN A 168 -4.85 14.14 -5.39
C ASN A 168 -6.06 13.27 -5.80
N HIS A 169 -6.00 11.96 -5.56
CA HIS A 169 -7.09 11.03 -5.89
C HIS A 169 -8.27 11.20 -4.93
N ARG A 170 -9.50 11.02 -5.43
CA ARG A 170 -10.72 11.15 -4.62
C ARG A 170 -10.91 9.95 -3.70
N SER A 171 -11.61 10.18 -2.58
CA SER A 171 -11.82 9.15 -1.56
C SER A 171 -12.55 7.88 -2.01
N SER A 172 -13.36 7.97 -3.06
CA SER A 172 -14.07 6.82 -3.63
C SER A 172 -13.13 5.78 -4.25
N THR A 173 -11.93 6.17 -4.68
CA THR A 173 -10.94 5.25 -5.25
C THR A 173 -10.12 4.53 -4.19
N TRP A 174 -10.35 4.82 -2.89
CA TRP A 174 -9.46 4.37 -1.83
C TRP A 174 -9.82 3.05 -1.17
N THR A 175 -10.87 2.35 -1.61
CA THR A 175 -11.37 1.17 -0.89
C THR A 175 -11.33 -0.08 -1.75
N MET A 176 -10.99 -1.20 -1.10
CA MET A 176 -11.12 -2.53 -1.70
C MET A 176 -12.57 -3.04 -1.74
N ARG A 177 -13.57 -2.24 -1.32
CA ARG A 177 -14.98 -2.67 -1.36
C ARG A 177 -15.57 -2.50 -2.77
N PRO A 178 -16.11 -3.57 -3.39
CA PRO A 178 -16.71 -3.51 -4.72
C PRO A 178 -17.83 -2.45 -4.85
N SER A 179 -18.61 -2.23 -3.79
CA SER A 179 -19.76 -1.31 -3.76
C SER A 179 -19.39 0.18 -3.90
N HIS A 180 -18.13 0.54 -3.63
CA HIS A 180 -17.65 1.93 -3.73
C HIS A 180 -16.80 2.17 -4.98
N ILE A 181 -16.32 1.11 -5.63
CA ILE A 181 -15.57 1.19 -6.89
C ILE A 181 -16.54 1.44 -8.07
N ALA A 182 -17.78 0.93 -7.98
CA ALA A 182 -18.76 0.97 -9.05
C ALA A 182 -19.56 2.29 -9.18
N SER A 183 -19.37 3.28 -8.29
CA SER A 183 -20.28 4.43 -8.26
C SER A 183 -19.92 5.59 -9.18
N HIS A 184 -18.78 5.60 -9.87
CA HIS A 184 -18.37 6.73 -10.72
C HIS A 184 -17.55 6.31 -11.94
N GLN A 185 -18.26 5.92 -13.00
CA GLN A 185 -17.89 6.31 -14.37
C GLN A 185 -18.42 7.71 -14.66
#